data_AF-G0U4W4-F1
#
_entry.id   AF-G0U4W4-F1
#
_cell.length_a   1.000
_cell.length_b   1.000
_cell.length_c   1.000
_cell.angle_alpha   90.00
_cell.angle_beta   90.00
_cell.angle_gamma   90.00
#
_symmetry.space_group_name_H-M   'P 1'
#
loop_
_entity.id
_entity.type
_entity.pdbx_description
1 polymer ?
#
loop_
_entity_poly.entity_id
_entity_poly.type
_entity_poly.pdbx_seq_one_letter_code
_entity_poly.pdbx_strand_id
1 'polypeptide(L)'
;MKHFHALLNLALAYYQSGDYISAYKYAEHTHEKTLEMNKNATLLFFTATTCAYCARAVADAYETSLSEAQEASSISVSLAPPPSAVFSAQRAISKLREDAKRYDGIAQRMLKRPDKAFMRQKEAGRGWSEDAGRGDGEAQEPFGKEWKDRRKQPEYAAIRRDQMRRCGGNVPK
;
A
#
# COMPACT_ATOMS: atom_id res chain seq x y z
N MET A 1 4.34 13.08 -12.87
CA MET A 1 3.58 13.16 -11.59
C MET A 1 2.56 12.00 -11.46
N LYS A 2 2.87 10.74 -11.77
CA LYS A 2 1.79 9.75 -11.93
C LYS A 2 2.41 8.37 -11.67
N HIS A 3 2.38 7.74 -10.50
CA HIS A 3 1.21 7.18 -9.80
C HIS A 3 1.57 6.78 -8.33
N PHE A 4 2.37 7.58 -7.61
CA PHE A 4 2.82 7.20 -6.25
C PHE A 4 1.67 6.95 -5.28
N HIS A 5 0.61 7.76 -5.36
CA HIS A 5 -0.60 7.54 -4.59
C HIS A 5 -1.30 6.21 -4.96
N ALA A 6 -1.29 5.81 -6.23
CA ALA A 6 -1.90 4.54 -6.63
C ALA A 6 -1.08 3.34 -6.13
N LEU A 7 0.26 3.43 -6.16
CA LEU A 7 1.13 2.39 -5.61
C LEU A 7 1.02 2.32 -4.08
N LEU A 8 0.88 3.46 -3.40
CA LEU A 8 0.62 3.52 -1.96
C LEU A 8 -0.73 2.87 -1.63
N ASN A 9 -1.77 3.18 -2.40
CA ASN A 9 -3.08 2.56 -2.24
C ASN A 9 -3.04 1.06 -2.52
N LEU A 10 -2.22 0.60 -3.48
CA LEU A 10 -2.01 -0.81 -3.75
C LEU A 10 -1.35 -1.50 -2.55
N ALA A 11 -0.32 -0.88 -1.95
CA ALA A 11 0.30 -1.40 -0.73
C ALA A 11 -0.72 -1.52 0.42
N LEU A 12 -1.58 -0.53 0.60
CA LEU A 12 -2.66 -0.56 1.59
C LEU A 12 -3.73 -1.62 1.27
N ALA A 13 -4.04 -1.86 0.01
CA ALA A 13 -4.96 -2.92 -0.39
C ALA A 13 -4.42 -4.31 -0.02
N TYR A 14 -3.14 -4.57 -0.27
CA TYR A 14 -2.48 -5.82 0.15
C TYR A 14 -2.41 -5.95 1.67
N TYR A 15 -2.20 -4.84 2.38
CA TYR A 15 -2.25 -4.81 3.83
C TYR A 15 -3.62 -5.22 4.36
N GLN A 16 -4.69 -4.69 3.77
CA GLN A 16 -6.08 -5.04 4.13
C GLN A 16 -6.45 -6.48 3.77
N SER A 17 -5.87 -7.03 2.70
CA SER A 17 -6.09 -8.42 2.31
C SER A 17 -5.29 -9.42 3.15
N GLY A 18 -4.40 -8.95 4.05
CA GLY A 18 -3.55 -9.81 4.88
C GLY A 18 -2.27 -10.31 4.21
N ASP A 19 -1.95 -9.86 2.99
CA ASP A 19 -0.67 -10.17 2.34
C ASP A 19 0.37 -9.10 2.71
N TYR A 20 0.92 -9.25 3.91
CA TYR A 20 1.85 -8.28 4.48
C TYR A 20 3.19 -8.22 3.74
N ILE A 21 3.63 -9.33 3.11
CA ILE A 21 4.90 -9.38 2.38
C ILE A 21 4.80 -8.52 1.11
N SER A 22 3.74 -8.71 0.33
CA SER A 22 3.50 -7.89 -0.87
C SER A 22 3.28 -6.44 -0.47
N ALA A 23 2.51 -6.18 0.58
CA ALA A 23 2.27 -4.83 1.10
C ALA A 23 3.58 -4.12 1.47
N TYR A 24 4.51 -4.81 2.16
CA TYR A 24 5.80 -4.24 2.54
C TYR A 24 6.67 -3.92 1.32
N LYS A 25 6.78 -4.84 0.35
CA LYS A 25 7.58 -4.63 -0.87
C LYS A 25 7.09 -3.43 -1.68
N TYR A 26 5.77 -3.32 -1.87
CA TYR A 26 5.20 -2.17 -2.58
C TYR A 26 5.39 -0.88 -1.79
N ALA A 27 5.24 -0.90 -0.46
CA ALA A 27 5.50 0.27 0.38
C ALA A 27 6.96 0.74 0.27
N GLU A 28 7.94 -0.16 0.42
CA GLU A 28 9.36 0.15 0.30
C GLU A 28 9.71 0.75 -1.07
N HIS A 29 9.28 0.08 -2.14
CA HIS A 29 9.48 0.55 -3.51
C HIS A 29 8.83 1.93 -3.75
N THR A 30 7.64 2.19 -3.17
CA THR A 30 7.05 3.54 -3.24
C THR A 30 7.87 4.56 -2.49
N HIS A 31 8.38 4.23 -1.31
CA HIS A 31 9.17 5.15 -0.50
C HIS A 31 10.46 5.54 -1.23
N GLU A 32 11.21 4.57 -1.76
CA GLU A 32 12.44 4.80 -2.52
C GLU A 32 12.19 5.69 -3.74
N LYS A 33 11.20 5.36 -4.57
CA LYS A 33 10.89 6.19 -5.74
C LYS A 33 10.37 7.58 -5.36
N THR A 34 9.67 7.72 -4.24
CA THR A 34 9.29 9.05 -3.75
C THR A 34 10.51 9.85 -3.33
N LEU A 35 11.51 9.25 -2.68
CA LEU A 35 12.76 9.94 -2.33
C LEU A 35 13.51 10.44 -3.57
N GLU A 36 13.52 9.65 -4.64
CA GLU A 36 14.17 10.01 -5.90
C GLU A 36 13.44 11.13 -6.65
N MET A 37 12.12 11.02 -6.79
CA MET A 37 11.34 11.89 -7.67
C MET A 37 10.68 13.08 -6.99
N ASN A 38 10.32 13.01 -5.70
CA ASN A 38 9.55 14.04 -5.03
C ASN A 38 9.94 14.23 -3.55
N LYS A 39 10.49 15.40 -3.23
CA LYS A 39 10.92 15.76 -1.86
C LYS A 39 9.81 16.39 -1.00
N ASN A 40 8.54 16.27 -1.40
CA ASN A 40 7.39 16.73 -0.62
C ASN A 40 7.31 15.98 0.72
N ALA A 41 7.36 16.71 1.84
CA ALA A 41 7.43 16.09 3.15
C ALA A 41 6.15 15.34 3.53
N THR A 42 4.99 15.71 2.99
CA THR A 42 3.73 14.99 3.21
C THR A 42 3.72 13.60 2.59
N LEU A 43 4.07 13.49 1.30
CA LEU A 43 4.07 12.18 0.64
C LEU A 43 5.14 11.27 1.26
N LEU A 44 6.30 11.83 1.58
CA LEU A 44 7.37 11.10 2.28
C LEU A 44 6.95 10.66 3.69
N PHE A 45 6.18 11.50 4.40
CA PHE A 45 5.60 11.11 5.68
C PHE A 45 4.67 9.91 5.51
N PHE A 46 3.71 9.98 4.57
CA PHE A 46 2.77 8.89 4.35
C PHE A 46 3.48 7.60 3.94
N THR A 47 4.40 7.65 2.95
CA THR A 47 5.13 6.44 2.53
C THR A 47 5.99 5.86 3.65
N ALA A 48 6.66 6.70 4.45
CA ALA A 48 7.44 6.23 5.59
C ALA A 48 6.54 5.58 6.65
N THR A 49 5.40 6.19 7.00
CA THR A 49 4.46 5.61 7.97
C THR A 49 3.92 4.27 7.48
N THR A 50 3.56 4.15 6.21
CA THR A 50 3.08 2.88 5.66
C THR A 50 4.15 1.81 5.67
N CYS A 51 5.41 2.14 5.36
CA CYS A 51 6.52 1.19 5.49
C CYS A 51 6.68 0.70 6.93
N ALA A 52 6.59 1.60 7.91
CA ALA A 52 6.68 1.23 9.32
C ALA A 52 5.55 0.28 9.75
N TYR A 53 4.30 0.56 9.36
CA TYR A 53 3.16 -0.31 9.66
C TYR A 53 3.27 -1.67 8.98
N CYS A 54 3.64 -1.71 7.70
CA CYS A 54 3.82 -2.97 6.98
C CYS A 54 4.97 -3.79 7.58
N ALA A 55 6.11 -3.18 7.90
CA ALA A 55 7.24 -3.87 8.52
C ALA A 55 6.87 -4.51 9.86
N ARG A 56 6.11 -3.79 10.70
CA ARG A 56 5.61 -4.32 11.98
C ARG A 56 4.66 -5.49 11.75
N ALA A 57 3.69 -5.36 10.85
CA ALA A 57 2.73 -6.43 10.57
C ALA A 57 3.40 -7.70 10.02
N VAL A 58 4.42 -7.56 9.17
CA VAL A 58 5.22 -8.71 8.69
C VAL A 58 5.97 -9.35 9.87
N ALA A 59 6.58 -8.55 10.75
CA ALA A 59 7.28 -9.08 11.93
C ALA A 59 6.31 -9.82 12.87
N ASP A 60 5.14 -9.25 13.13
CA ASP A 60 4.10 -9.86 13.97
C ASP A 60 3.61 -11.18 13.35
N ALA A 61 3.42 -11.24 12.03
CA ALA A 61 3.05 -12.46 11.31
C ALA A 61 4.13 -13.55 11.35
N TYR A 62 5.42 -13.17 11.34
CA TYR A 62 6.50 -14.13 11.55
C TYR A 62 6.52 -14.64 13.00
N GLU A 63 6.30 -13.77 13.98
CA GLU A 63 6.22 -14.16 15.39
C GLU A 63 5.07 -15.15 15.63
N THR A 64 3.87 -14.91 15.08
CA THR A 64 2.75 -15.84 15.19
C THR A 64 3.06 -17.19 14.53
N SER A 65 3.68 -17.18 13.35
CA SER A 65 4.07 -18.43 12.67
C SER A 65 5.10 -19.24 13.47
N LEU A 66 6.00 -18.57 14.19
CA LEU A 66 6.97 -19.22 15.07
C LEU A 66 6.31 -19.80 16.32
N SER A 67 5.38 -19.08 16.95
CA SER A 67 4.62 -19.61 18.09
C SER A 67 3.78 -20.82 17.70
N GLU A 68 3.10 -20.77 16.55
CA GLU A 68 2.32 -21.91 16.04
C GLU A 68 3.22 -23.12 15.75
N ALA A 69 4.40 -22.90 15.16
CA ALA A 69 5.37 -23.97 14.91
C ALA A 69 5.94 -24.56 16.22
N GLN A 70 6.13 -23.75 17.26
CA GLN A 70 6.54 -24.20 18.58
C GLN A 70 5.45 -25.02 19.26
N GLU A 71 4.20 -24.58 19.21
CA GLU A 71 3.04 -25.33 19.70
C GLU A 71 2.91 -26.67 18.97
N ALA A 72 3.02 -26.69 17.64
CA ALA A 72 3.01 -27.92 16.85
C ALA A 72 4.16 -28.87 17.22
N SER A 73 5.35 -28.31 17.49
CA SER A 73 6.52 -29.10 17.94
C SER A 73 6.30 -29.74 19.32
N SER A 74 5.50 -29.11 20.18
CA SER A 74 5.14 -29.65 21.50
C SER A 74 4.21 -30.86 21.38
N ILE A 75 3.39 -30.92 20.32
CA ILE A 75 2.50 -32.04 20.02
C ILE A 75 3.27 -33.19 19.37
N SER A 76 4.18 -32.88 18.45
CA SER A 76 5.04 -33.90 17.81
C SER A 76 6.40 -33.37 17.42
N VAL A 77 7.45 -34.12 17.76
CA VAL A 77 8.85 -33.84 17.42
C VAL A 77 9.09 -33.75 15.90
N SER A 78 8.31 -34.47 15.09
CA SER A 78 8.41 -34.44 13.61
C SER A 78 7.94 -33.13 12.98
N LEU A 79 7.15 -32.32 13.71
CA LEU A 79 6.69 -30.99 13.28
C LEU A 79 7.60 -29.87 13.78
N ALA A 80 8.67 -30.20 14.51
CA ALA A 80 9.63 -29.20 14.98
C ALA A 80 10.35 -28.56 13.78
N PRO A 81 10.30 -27.22 13.64
CA PRO A 81 11.03 -26.55 12.59
C PRO A 81 12.54 -26.74 12.79
N PRO A 82 13.32 -26.83 11.70
CA PRO A 82 14.77 -26.95 11.80
C PRO A 82 15.34 -25.69 12.50
N PRO A 83 16.36 -25.84 13.36
CA PRO A 83 16.90 -24.73 14.16
C PRO A 83 17.46 -23.60 13.28
N SER A 84 17.96 -23.92 12.09
CA SER A 84 18.41 -22.93 11.10
C SER A 84 17.28 -22.04 10.59
N ALA A 85 16.06 -22.57 10.43
CA ALA A 85 14.89 -21.80 10.02
C ALA A 85 14.38 -20.91 11.16
N VAL A 86 14.42 -21.39 12.41
CA VAL A 86 14.08 -20.57 13.59
C VAL A 86 15.05 -19.40 13.71
N PHE A 87 16.36 -19.66 13.58
CA PHE A 87 17.38 -18.62 13.65
C PHE A 87 17.25 -17.58 12.52
N SER A 88 16.98 -18.03 11.29
CA SER A 88 16.79 -17.11 10.16
C SER A 88 15.53 -16.27 10.31
N ALA A 89 14.43 -16.84 10.81
CA ALA A 89 13.20 -16.13 11.10
C ALA A 89 13.39 -15.09 12.22
N GLN A 90 14.08 -15.42 13.31
CA GLN A 90 14.41 -14.47 14.38
C GLN A 90 15.25 -13.30 13.86
N ARG A 91 16.23 -13.56 13.01
CA ARG A 91 17.03 -12.52 12.36
C ARG A 91 16.20 -11.64 11.43
N ALA A 92 15.24 -12.23 10.71
CA ALA A 92 14.33 -11.47 9.86
C ALA A 92 13.41 -10.56 10.69
N ILE A 93 12.86 -11.07 11.80
CA ILE A 93 12.03 -10.30 12.74
C ILE A 93 12.83 -9.13 13.31
N SER A 94 14.05 -9.36 13.81
CA SER A 94 14.86 -8.28 14.38
C SER A 94 15.14 -7.19 13.36
N LYS A 95 15.47 -7.56 12.13
CA LYS A 95 15.68 -6.62 11.02
C LYS A 95 14.40 -5.82 10.70
N LEU A 96 13.24 -6.48 10.59
CA LEU A 96 11.98 -5.81 10.30
C LEU A 96 11.58 -4.82 11.41
N ARG A 97 11.86 -5.14 12.67
CA ARG A 97 11.63 -4.24 13.81
C ARG A 97 12.57 -3.02 13.77
N GLU A 98 13.82 -3.21 13.37
CA GLU A 98 14.78 -2.11 13.16
C GLU A 98 14.36 -1.22 11.99
N ASP A 99 13.95 -1.81 10.86
CA ASP A 99 13.46 -1.09 9.70
C ASP A 99 12.20 -0.29 10.04
N ALA A 100 11.26 -0.86 10.81
CA ALA A 100 10.10 -0.13 11.31
C ALA A 100 10.50 1.12 12.13
N LYS A 101 11.43 0.97 13.09
CA LYS A 101 11.94 2.10 13.90
C LYS A 101 12.61 3.16 13.02
N ARG A 102 13.35 2.73 11.98
CA ARG A 102 14.00 3.63 11.02
C ARG A 102 12.97 4.47 10.27
N TYR A 103 11.92 3.83 9.75
CA TYR A 103 10.84 4.52 9.04
C TYR A 103 10.01 5.44 9.95
N ASP A 104 9.74 5.04 11.20
CA ASP A 104 9.12 5.92 12.20
C ASP A 104 9.98 7.16 12.45
N GLY A 105 11.29 6.99 12.57
CA GLY A 105 12.21 8.12 12.71
C GLY A 105 12.18 9.05 11.50
N ILE A 106 12.05 8.52 10.27
CA ILE A 106 11.86 9.32 9.06
C ILE A 106 10.55 10.10 9.14
N ALA A 107 9.44 9.43 9.47
CA ALA A 107 8.13 10.05 9.59
C ALA A 107 8.12 11.17 10.64
N GLN A 108 8.65 10.94 11.83
CA GLN A 108 8.75 11.96 12.89
C GLN A 108 9.58 13.17 12.47
N ARG A 109 10.69 12.96 11.73
CA ARG A 109 11.50 14.06 11.18
C ARG A 109 10.72 14.88 10.15
N MET A 110 9.85 14.25 9.36
CA MET A 110 9.00 14.96 8.40
C MET A 110 7.88 15.73 9.10
N LEU A 111 7.25 15.15 10.13
CA LEU A 111 6.21 15.81 10.92
C LEU A 111 6.72 17.09 11.60
N LYS A 112 7.97 17.07 12.10
CA LYS A 112 8.63 18.23 12.72
C LYS A 112 9.08 19.32 11.73
N ARG A 113 8.80 19.17 10.43
CA ARG A 113 9.14 20.17 9.38
C ARG A 113 7.87 20.86 8.85
N PRO A 114 7.33 21.86 9.57
CA PRO A 114 6.10 22.55 9.16
C PRO A 114 6.25 23.28 7.81
N ASP A 115 7.46 23.73 7.47
CA ASP A 115 7.74 24.49 6.22
C ASP A 115 7.54 23.67 4.94
N LYS A 116 7.46 22.34 5.07
CA LYS A 116 7.21 21.39 3.96
C LYS A 116 5.94 20.59 4.18
N ALA A 117 5.19 20.89 5.24
CA ALA A 117 4.01 20.16 5.65
C ALA A 117 2.76 20.65 4.91
N PHE A 118 1.90 19.69 4.58
CA PHE A 118 0.51 19.86 4.13
C PHE A 118 0.29 20.93 3.06
N MET A 119 0.62 20.61 1.80
CA MET A 119 0.09 21.32 0.62
C MET A 119 0.34 22.84 0.59
N ARG A 120 1.14 23.40 1.50
CA ARG A 120 1.64 24.78 1.41
C ARG A 120 2.79 24.82 0.43
N GLN A 121 2.47 24.52 -0.83
CA GLN A 121 3.30 25.01 -1.91
C GLN A 121 3.30 26.54 -1.74
N LYS A 122 4.47 27.14 -1.53
CA LYS A 122 4.63 28.56 -1.83
C LYS A 122 4.42 28.69 -3.34
N GLU A 123 3.16 28.79 -3.76
CA GLU A 123 2.83 29.40 -5.02
C GLU A 123 3.32 30.84 -4.90
N ALA A 124 4.53 31.07 -5.42
CA ALA A 124 4.82 32.37 -6.01
C ALA A 124 3.76 32.57 -7.12
N GLY A 125 2.68 33.26 -6.77
CA GLY A 125 1.72 33.85 -7.71
C GLY A 125 0.91 32.88 -8.55
N ARG A 126 -0.20 32.39 -8.00
CA ARG A 126 -1.50 32.42 -8.70
C ARG A 126 -2.58 32.25 -7.64
N GLY A 127 -3.31 33.33 -7.38
CA GLY A 127 -4.38 33.34 -6.39
C GLY A 127 -5.48 32.34 -6.71
N TRP A 128 -6.36 32.13 -5.73
CA TRP A 128 -7.69 31.59 -5.96
C TRP A 128 -8.32 32.30 -7.15
N SER A 129 -8.46 31.60 -8.27
CA SER A 129 -9.29 32.03 -9.39
C SER A 129 -10.55 31.21 -9.33
N GLU A 130 -11.66 31.87 -9.00
CA GLU A 130 -13.04 31.37 -9.14
C GLU A 130 -13.44 31.25 -10.62
N ASP A 131 -12.59 30.68 -11.48
CA ASP A 131 -12.95 30.33 -12.85
C ASP A 131 -13.08 28.81 -12.97
N ALA A 132 -14.08 28.31 -12.25
CA ALA A 132 -14.75 27.07 -12.61
C ALA A 132 -15.50 27.32 -13.94
N GLY A 133 -14.86 27.02 -15.06
CA GLY A 133 -15.58 26.84 -16.33
C GLY A 133 -14.82 27.28 -17.57
N ARG A 134 -14.11 26.33 -18.20
CA ARG A 134 -14.12 26.05 -19.65
C ARG A 134 -12.89 25.27 -20.06
N GLY A 135 -13.12 24.16 -20.76
CA GLY A 135 -12.09 23.47 -21.52
C GLY A 135 -12.30 21.96 -21.53
N ASP A 136 -13.36 21.50 -22.19
CA ASP A 136 -13.51 20.10 -22.60
C ASP A 136 -12.34 19.73 -23.53
N GLY A 137 -11.25 19.25 -22.94
CA GLY A 137 -10.22 18.48 -23.63
C GLY A 137 -10.44 17.03 -23.26
N GLU A 138 -11.01 16.26 -24.18
CA GLU A 138 -11.34 14.85 -24.02
C GLU A 138 -10.26 14.08 -23.27
N ALA A 139 -10.64 13.50 -22.13
CA ALA A 139 -9.76 12.64 -21.34
C ALA A 139 -9.32 11.46 -22.22
N GLN A 140 -8.04 11.45 -22.61
CA GLN A 140 -7.47 10.33 -23.33
C GLN A 140 -7.48 9.10 -22.41
N GLU A 141 -8.36 8.15 -22.73
CA GLU A 141 -8.58 6.94 -21.94
C GLU A 141 -7.28 6.12 -21.84
N PRO A 142 -6.92 5.62 -20.65
CA PRO A 142 -5.63 4.96 -20.41
C PRO A 142 -5.47 3.59 -21.10
N PHE A 143 -6.49 3.07 -21.78
CA PHE A 143 -6.41 1.81 -22.53
C PHE A 143 -7.10 1.97 -23.88
N GLY A 144 -6.47 1.47 -24.95
CA GLY A 144 -6.96 1.56 -26.33
C GLY A 144 -8.28 0.81 -26.57
N LYS A 145 -8.85 0.96 -27.78
CA LYS A 145 -10.15 0.40 -28.19
C LYS A 145 -10.30 -1.11 -27.88
N GLU A 146 -9.21 -1.86 -27.90
CA GLU A 146 -9.15 -3.29 -27.58
C GLU A 146 -9.64 -3.63 -26.15
N TRP A 147 -9.47 -2.72 -25.19
CA TRP A 147 -9.90 -2.93 -23.80
C TRP A 147 -11.41 -2.72 -23.61
N LYS A 148 -12.03 -1.90 -24.46
CA LYS A 148 -13.50 -1.73 -24.52
C LYS A 148 -14.18 -2.96 -25.10
N ASP A 149 -13.54 -3.63 -26.06
CA ASP A 149 -14.11 -4.81 -26.71
C ASP A 149 -14.05 -6.07 -25.82
N ARG A 150 -13.07 -6.19 -24.91
CA ARG A 150 -13.06 -7.23 -23.87
C ARG A 150 -14.25 -7.15 -22.90
N ARG A 151 -14.73 -5.94 -22.59
CA ARG A 151 -15.91 -5.73 -21.72
C ARG A 151 -17.25 -5.99 -22.40
N LYS A 152 -17.27 -6.08 -23.73
CA LYS A 152 -18.46 -6.44 -24.51
C LYS A 152 -18.61 -7.94 -24.71
N GLN A 153 -17.64 -8.75 -24.27
CA GLN A 153 -17.77 -10.20 -24.36
C GLN A 153 -18.91 -10.70 -23.45
N PRO A 154 -19.77 -11.60 -23.97
CA PRO A 154 -20.99 -12.03 -23.30
C PRO A 154 -20.73 -12.69 -21.94
N GLU A 155 -19.55 -13.27 -21.75
CA GLU A 155 -19.10 -13.90 -20.49
C GLU A 155 -18.99 -12.90 -19.33
N TYR A 156 -18.52 -11.67 -19.59
CA TYR A 156 -18.41 -10.63 -18.56
C TYR A 156 -19.76 -9.99 -18.19
N ALA A 157 -20.73 -10.02 -19.10
CA ALA A 157 -22.10 -9.60 -18.81
C ALA A 157 -22.83 -10.59 -17.90
N ALA A 158 -22.54 -11.90 -18.03
CA ALA A 158 -23.09 -12.94 -17.16
C ALA A 158 -22.56 -12.80 -15.72
N ILE A 159 -21.25 -12.57 -15.55
CA ILE A 159 -20.62 -12.36 -14.24
C ILE A 159 -21.21 -11.14 -13.53
N ARG A 160 -21.45 -10.04 -14.27
CA ARG A 160 -22.06 -8.83 -13.71
C ARG A 160 -23.53 -9.04 -13.30
N ARG A 161 -24.30 -9.82 -14.08
CA ARG A 161 -25.69 -10.17 -13.72
C ARG A 161 -25.75 -11.07 -12.49
N ASP A 162 -24.87 -12.05 -12.36
CA ASP A 162 -24.79 -12.91 -11.17
C ASP A 162 -24.36 -12.13 -9.92
N GLN A 163 -23.46 -11.16 -10.08
CA GLN A 163 -23.04 -10.30 -8.99
C GLN A 163 -24.16 -9.34 -8.54
N MET A 164 -24.91 -8.76 -9.49
CA MET A 164 -26.11 -7.95 -9.18
C MET A 164 -27.22 -8.77 -8.52
N ARG A 165 -27.37 -10.03 -8.90
CA ARG A 165 -28.36 -10.95 -8.31
C ARG A 165 -27.98 -11.40 -6.89
N ARG A 166 -26.68 -11.50 -6.58
CA ARG A 166 -26.17 -11.81 -5.24
C ARG A 166 -26.20 -10.63 -4.28
N CYS A 167 -26.06 -9.41 -4.78
CA CYS A 167 -25.95 -8.20 -3.95
C CYS A 167 -27.25 -7.40 -3.81
N GLY A 168 -28.42 -8.07 -3.83
CA GLY A 168 -29.71 -7.53 -3.37
C GLY A 168 -29.91 -6.03 -3.59
N GLY A 169 -30.32 -5.66 -4.79
CA GLY A 169 -30.41 -4.26 -5.24
C GLY A 169 -31.15 -3.34 -4.27
N ASN A 170 -30.48 -2.25 -3.91
CA ASN A 170 -31.10 -0.99 -3.54
C ASN A 170 -30.14 0.14 -3.92
N VAL A 171 -30.37 0.73 -5.09
CA VAL A 171 -29.84 2.04 -5.44
C VAL A 171 -31.05 2.96 -5.53
N PRO A 172 -31.23 3.94 -4.62
CA PRO A 172 -32.25 4.97 -4.80
C PRO A 172 -31.86 5.88 -5.97
N LYS A 173 -32.89 6.38 -6.66
CA LYS A 173 -32.83 7.23 -7.85
C LYS A 173 -31.99 8.49 -7.67
#